data_AF-A0A069S507-F1
#
_entry.id   AF-A0A069S507-F1
#
_cell.length_a   1.000
_cell.length_b   1.000
_cell.length_c   1.000
_cell.angle_alpha   90.00
_cell.angle_beta   90.00
_cell.angle_gamma   90.00
#
_symmetry.space_group_name_H-M   'P 1'
#
loop_
_entity.id
_entity.type
_entity.pdbx_description
1 polymer ?
#
loop_
_entity_poly.entity_id
_entity_poly.type
_entity_poly.pdbx_seq_one_letter_code
_entity_poly.pdbx_strand_id
1 'polypeptide(L)'
;MRLGNIHQEPIQTIYERAFEDVLKIWLYTEGPQDVLAFVKKKTGQKFNWHTRHNCDICRTIFTDKSILSILRDNVFEADSMPLLFYHCKAKTENERRTKQ
;
A
#
# COMPACT_ATOMS: atom_id res chain seq x y z
N MET A 1 -4.58 -9.55 -0.36
CA MET A 1 -3.57 -8.87 0.47
C MET A 1 -2.72 -9.93 1.16
N ARG A 2 -1.37 -9.87 1.04
CA ARG A 2 -0.49 -10.85 1.70
C ARG A 2 -0.20 -10.39 3.14
N LEU A 3 -0.79 -11.05 4.12
CA LEU A 3 -0.60 -10.71 5.55
C LEU A 3 0.66 -11.37 6.12
N GLY A 4 0.88 -12.65 5.82
CA GLY A 4 1.99 -13.45 6.33
C GLY A 4 1.63 -14.93 6.27
N ASN A 5 2.45 -15.77 6.90
CA ASN A 5 2.19 -17.21 7.01
C ASN A 5 2.05 -17.61 8.49
N ILE A 6 0.82 -17.97 8.89
CA ILE A 6 0.48 -18.33 10.27
C ILE A 6 1.18 -19.61 10.76
N HIS A 7 1.71 -20.42 9.84
CA HIS A 7 2.50 -21.60 10.18
C HIS A 7 3.97 -21.28 10.44
N GLN A 8 4.43 -20.07 10.06
CA GLN A 8 5.82 -19.63 10.24
C GLN A 8 5.97 -18.66 11.40
N GLU A 9 4.96 -17.84 11.67
CA GLU A 9 5.00 -16.79 12.69
C GLU A 9 3.66 -16.68 13.44
N PRO A 10 3.65 -16.23 14.71
CA PRO A 10 2.42 -16.00 15.46
C PRO A 10 1.49 -15.00 14.75
N ILE A 11 0.17 -15.25 14.85
CA ILE A 11 -0.85 -14.39 14.24
C ILE A 11 -0.76 -12.94 14.74
N GLN A 12 -0.41 -12.74 16.01
CA GLN A 12 -0.21 -11.41 16.60
C GLN A 12 0.89 -10.64 15.87
N THR A 13 2.06 -11.26 15.67
CA THR A 13 3.19 -10.65 14.95
C THR A 13 2.82 -10.31 13.51
N ILE A 14 2.09 -11.21 12.82
CA ILE A 14 1.60 -10.97 11.46
C ILE A 14 0.65 -9.77 11.41
N TYR A 15 -0.24 -9.68 12.40
CA TYR A 15 -1.21 -8.60 12.50
C TYR A 15 -0.55 -7.26 12.78
N GLU A 16 0.32 -7.18 13.78
CA GLU A 16 0.97 -5.94 14.22
C GLU A 16 1.82 -5.33 13.09
N ARG A 17 2.71 -6.12 12.46
CA ARG A 17 3.55 -5.60 11.35
C ARG A 17 2.76 -5.25 10.09
N ALA A 18 1.53 -5.77 9.93
CA ALA A 18 0.72 -5.43 8.75
C ALA A 18 0.34 -3.94 8.72
N PHE A 19 0.33 -3.28 9.88
CA PHE A 19 0.11 -1.83 10.01
C PHE A 19 1.37 -1.00 9.77
N GLU A 20 2.52 -1.63 9.57
CA GLU A 20 3.79 -0.99 9.22
C GLU A 20 4.11 -1.15 7.71
N ASP A 21 3.29 -1.92 6.99
CA ASP A 21 3.45 -2.15 5.57
C ASP A 21 2.99 -0.92 4.77
N VAL A 22 3.95 -0.07 4.41
CA VAL A 22 3.73 1.18 3.65
C VAL A 22 2.88 0.95 2.40
N LEU A 23 3.09 -0.14 1.67
CA LEU A 23 2.31 -0.41 0.46
C LEU A 23 0.85 -0.71 0.80
N LYS A 24 0.57 -1.48 1.87
CA LYS A 24 -0.82 -1.69 2.32
C LYS A 24 -1.46 -0.40 2.79
N ILE A 25 -0.71 0.42 3.52
CA ILE A 25 -1.16 1.72 3.99
C ILE A 25 -1.52 2.62 2.81
N TRP A 26 -0.64 2.70 1.81
CA TRP A 26 -0.84 3.51 0.60
C TRP A 26 -2.07 3.06 -0.20
N LEU A 27 -2.24 1.75 -0.37
CA LEU A 27 -3.43 1.17 -1.01
C LEU A 27 -4.73 1.53 -0.26
N TYR A 28 -4.67 1.71 1.05
CA TYR A 28 -5.82 2.10 1.87
C TYR A 28 -6.06 3.62 1.88
N THR A 29 -5.01 4.43 1.88
CA THR A 29 -5.13 5.88 1.99
C THR A 29 -5.48 6.55 0.67
N GLU A 30 -4.74 6.23 -0.39
CA GLU A 30 -4.77 6.91 -1.69
C GLU A 30 -5.16 5.98 -2.84
N GLY A 31 -4.98 4.67 -2.66
CA GLY A 31 -5.43 3.65 -3.62
C GLY A 31 -4.36 3.24 -4.64
N PRO A 32 -4.64 2.20 -5.45
CA PRO A 32 -3.65 1.58 -6.31
C PRO A 32 -3.25 2.44 -7.53
N GLN A 33 -4.11 3.35 -7.99
CA GLN A 33 -3.76 4.27 -9.08
C GLN A 33 -2.54 5.13 -8.71
N ASP A 34 -2.51 5.61 -7.47
CA ASP A 34 -1.48 6.53 -7.01
C ASP A 34 -0.10 5.86 -6.95
N VAL A 35 -0.07 4.60 -6.47
CA VAL A 35 1.12 3.74 -6.49
C VAL A 35 1.70 3.63 -7.91
N LEU A 36 0.87 3.34 -8.92
CA LEU A 36 1.36 3.25 -10.31
C LEU A 36 1.72 4.61 -10.91
N ALA A 37 1.05 5.68 -10.50
CA ALA A 37 1.42 7.04 -10.91
C ALA A 37 2.83 7.41 -10.41
N PHE A 38 3.16 7.04 -9.18
CA PHE A 38 4.51 7.18 -8.63
C PHE A 38 5.54 6.39 -9.43
N VAL A 39 5.27 5.11 -9.70
CA VAL A 39 6.18 4.26 -10.48
C VAL A 39 6.39 4.84 -11.88
N LYS A 40 5.31 5.27 -12.55
CA LYS A 40 5.38 5.93 -13.86
C LYS A 40 6.23 7.20 -13.82
N LYS A 41 6.09 8.02 -12.77
CA LYS A 41 6.90 9.24 -12.58
C LYS A 41 8.38 8.91 -12.42
N LYS A 42 8.72 7.80 -11.76
CA LYS A 42 10.10 7.36 -11.51
C LYS A 42 10.79 6.76 -12.73
N THR A 43 10.07 5.96 -13.52
CA THR A 43 10.70 5.15 -14.58
C THR A 43 10.27 5.52 -15.99
N GLY A 44 9.20 6.31 -16.15
CA GLY A 44 8.56 6.54 -17.45
C GLY A 44 7.85 5.30 -18.00
N GLN A 45 7.75 4.20 -17.23
CA GLN A 45 7.12 2.95 -17.65
C GLN A 45 5.68 3.20 -18.10
N LYS A 46 5.35 2.65 -19.27
CA LYS A 46 3.98 2.66 -19.79
C LYS A 46 3.28 1.39 -19.34
N PHE A 47 2.18 1.54 -18.61
CA PHE A 47 1.29 0.43 -18.30
C PHE A 47 0.22 0.33 -19.39
N ASN A 48 -0.09 -0.89 -19.82
CA ASN A 48 -1.13 -1.12 -20.83
C ASN A 48 -2.49 -1.04 -20.13
N TRP A 49 -3.03 0.19 -20.00
CA TRP A 49 -4.26 0.48 -19.27
C TRP A 49 -5.47 0.03 -20.07
N HIS A 50 -5.88 -1.23 -19.92
CA HIS A 50 -7.07 -1.74 -20.61
C HIS A 50 -8.25 -1.91 -19.65
N THR A 51 -8.01 -1.77 -18.33
CA THR A 51 -9.06 -1.83 -17.33
C THR A 51 -8.83 -0.79 -16.22
N ARG A 52 -9.89 -0.03 -15.92
CA ARG A 52 -9.91 1.05 -14.91
C ARG A 52 -10.16 0.53 -13.49
N HIS A 53 -10.32 -0.78 -13.31
CA HIS A 53 -10.74 -1.34 -12.04
C HIS A 53 -9.56 -1.51 -11.08
N ASN A 54 -9.74 -1.13 -9.82
CA ASN A 54 -8.70 -1.17 -8.79
C ASN A 54 -8.03 -2.54 -8.67
N CYS A 55 -8.78 -3.64 -8.86
CA CYS A 55 -8.21 -4.98 -8.77
C CYS A 55 -7.18 -5.28 -9.87
N ASP A 56 -7.32 -4.74 -11.07
CA ASP A 56 -6.37 -4.98 -12.16
C ASP A 56 -5.07 -4.19 -11.95
N ILE A 57 -5.21 -3.00 -11.35
CA ILE A 57 -4.08 -2.17 -10.94
C ILE A 57 -3.31 -2.86 -9.81
N CYS A 58 -4.02 -3.33 -8.79
CA CYS A 58 -3.44 -4.16 -7.73
C CYS A 58 -2.74 -5.39 -8.31
N ARG A 59 -3.36 -6.10 -9.26
CA ARG A 59 -2.75 -7.24 -9.93
C ARG A 59 -1.42 -6.84 -10.56
N THR A 60 -1.39 -5.75 -11.33
CA THR A 60 -0.16 -5.23 -11.95
C THR A 60 0.93 -4.97 -10.93
N ILE A 61 0.62 -4.25 -9.84
CA ILE A 61 1.55 -3.95 -8.74
C ILE A 61 2.17 -5.22 -8.15
N PHE A 62 1.38 -6.27 -7.96
CA PHE A 62 1.85 -7.51 -7.32
C PHE A 62 2.43 -8.56 -8.28
N THR A 63 2.13 -8.49 -9.58
CA THR A 63 2.65 -9.46 -10.58
C THR A 63 3.88 -8.96 -11.33
N ASP A 64 4.00 -7.65 -11.56
CA ASP A 64 5.21 -7.07 -12.15
C ASP A 64 6.27 -6.90 -11.06
N LYS A 65 7.28 -7.79 -11.08
CA LYS A 65 8.35 -7.82 -10.09
C LYS A 65 9.21 -6.55 -10.06
N SER A 66 9.24 -5.79 -11.16
CA SER A 66 10.01 -4.56 -11.23
C SER A 66 9.42 -3.47 -10.33
N ILE A 67 8.09 -3.42 -10.22
CA ILE A 67 7.35 -2.40 -9.47
C ILE A 67 7.72 -2.44 -7.99
N LEU A 68 7.67 -3.63 -7.38
CA LEU A 68 8.00 -3.77 -5.95
C LEU A 68 9.47 -3.41 -5.65
N SER A 69 10.39 -3.62 -6.59
CA SER A 69 11.78 -3.14 -6.44
C SER A 69 11.82 -1.62 -6.45
N ILE A 70 11.20 -0.99 -7.45
CA ILE A 70 11.18 0.47 -7.59
C ILE A 70 10.59 1.13 -6.33
N LEU A 71 9.49 0.58 -5.82
CA LEU A 71 8.87 1.07 -4.58
C LEU A 71 9.80 0.93 -3.37
N ARG A 72 10.48 -0.21 -3.23
CA ARG A 72 11.45 -0.44 -2.16
C ARG A 72 12.63 0.52 -2.24
N ASP A 73 13.18 0.71 -3.44
CA ASP A 73 14.35 1.55 -3.69
C ASP A 73 14.05 3.05 -3.50
N ASN A 74 12.77 3.43 -3.49
CA ASN A 74 12.30 4.81 -3.30
C ASN A 74 11.38 4.96 -2.08
N VAL A 75 11.46 4.06 -1.09
CA VAL A 75 10.49 4.00 0.02
C VAL A 75 10.38 5.31 0.80
N PHE A 76 11.49 5.99 1.07
CA PHE A 76 11.51 7.26 1.82
C PHE A 76 10.81 8.43 1.12
N GLU A 77 10.70 8.38 -0.22
CA GLU A 77 9.91 9.37 -0.96
C GLU A 77 8.45 8.96 -1.06
N ALA A 78 8.20 7.66 -1.11
CA ALA A 78 6.88 7.07 -1.26
C ALA A 78 6.06 7.04 0.03
N ASP A 79 6.70 6.96 1.20
CA ASP A 79 6.03 6.63 2.46
C ASP A 79 5.37 7.83 3.17
N SER A 80 5.90 9.04 2.97
CA SER A 80 5.60 10.20 3.81
C SER A 80 4.12 10.60 3.74
N MET A 81 3.54 10.66 2.54
CA MET A 81 2.13 11.02 2.35
C MET A 81 1.16 9.90 2.80
N PRO A 82 1.36 8.62 2.40
CA PRO A 82 0.56 7.51 2.91
C PRO A 82 0.53 7.41 4.43
N LEU A 83 1.68 7.50 5.10
CA LEU A 83 1.75 7.39 6.56
C LEU A 83 1.03 8.55 7.25
N LEU A 84 1.22 9.78 6.77
CA LEU A 84 0.52 10.95 7.30
C LEU A 84 -1.00 10.78 7.18
N PHE A 85 -1.50 10.41 6.00
CA PHE A 85 -2.93 10.21 5.79
C PHE A 85 -3.49 9.07 6.63
N TYR A 86 -2.72 8.01 6.83
CA TYR A 86 -3.12 6.91 7.69
C TYR A 86 -3.26 7.35 9.14
N HIS A 87 -2.28 8.08 9.69
CA HIS A 87 -2.36 8.59 11.05
C HIS A 87 -3.57 9.51 11.25
N CYS A 88 -3.87 10.40 10.30
CA CYS A 88 -5.06 11.24 10.33
C CYS A 88 -6.37 10.42 10.30
N LYS A 89 -6.49 9.45 9.39
CA LYS A 89 -7.66 8.57 9.30
C LYS A 89 -7.84 7.72 10.55
N ALA A 90 -6.77 7.10 11.05
CA ALA A 90 -6.78 6.23 12.22
C ALA A 90 -7.19 7.01 13.48
N LYS A 91 -6.66 8.22 13.69
CA LYS A 91 -7.06 9.10 14.79
C LYS A 91 -8.56 9.40 14.74
N THR A 92 -9.06 9.79 13.57
CA THR A 92 -10.47 10.14 13.36
C THR A 92 -11.39 8.95 13.65
N GLU A 93 -11.05 7.76 13.16
CA GLU A 93 -11.86 6.55 13.37
C GLU A 93 -11.82 6.08 14.83
N ASN A 94 -10.67 6.19 15.51
CA ASN A 94 -10.56 5.88 16.93
C ASN A 94 -11.42 6.82 17.79
N GLU A 95 -11.39 8.12 17.52
CA GLU A 95 -12.26 9.10 18.19
C GLU A 95 -13.75 8.76 17.97
N ARG A 96 -14.12 8.32 16.76
CA ARG A 96 -15.49 7.91 16.44
C ARG A 96 -15.93 6.69 17.25
N ARG A 97 -15.05 5.70 17.42
CA ARG A 97 -15.31 4.47 18.20
C ARG A 97 -15.45 4.74 19.70
N THR A 98 -14.66 5.67 20.25
CA THR A 98 -14.72 6.02 21.67
C THR A 98 -15.94 6.86 22.06
N LYS A 99 -16.63 7.46 21.08
CA LYS A 99 -17.83 8.28 21.28
C LYS A 99 -19.14 7.49 21.09
N GLN A 100 -19.06 6.23 20.62
CA GLN A 100 -20.18 5.29 20.55
C GLN A 100 -20.22 4.45 21.82
#